data_AF-A0A9E3J798-F1
#
_entry.id   AF-A0A9E3J798-F1
#
_cell.length_a   1.000
_cell.length_b   1.000
_cell.length_c   1.000
_cell.angle_alpha   90.00
_cell.angle_beta   90.00
_cell.angle_gamma   90.00
#
_symmetry.space_group_name_H-M   'P 1'
#
loop_
_entity.id
_entity.type
_entity.pdbx_description
1 polymer ?
#
loop_
_entity_poly.entity_id
_entity_poly.type
_entity_poly.pdbx_seq_one_letter_code
_entity_poly.pdbx_strand_id
1 'polypeptide(L)'
;NFKFNVSNSGDDTIKDIQPFVGVGAVDWDFETDYSDLVTVQVKQGGAWVDVATQFGEGGSFNAFDLDGGDSLSYQLRVKVDREVPSAVGIAIGLAEYSDDKGCWVSDDENAGIYYFEVLPAGSDPGKPNDAKPQTGGKSPISDVNDVDVDGQLAETGSSSALPVLGLVGGFAVVAGTGVVFAVKRRKGATGAHA
;
A
#
# COMPACT_ATOMS: atom_id res chain seq x y z
N ASN A 1 14.95 -8.60 -10.79
CA ASN A 1 13.68 -7.98 -11.25
C ASN A 1 12.57 -8.97 -11.06
N PHE A 2 11.37 -8.50 -10.78
CA PHE A 2 10.18 -9.33 -10.58
C PHE A 2 8.97 -8.60 -11.17
N LYS A 3 7.83 -9.29 -11.21
CA LYS A 3 6.57 -8.74 -11.69
C LYS A 3 5.58 -8.66 -10.55
N PHE A 4 4.81 -7.58 -10.52
CA PHE A 4 3.62 -7.50 -9.69
C PHE A 4 2.41 -7.50 -10.61
N ASN A 5 1.61 -8.57 -10.55
CA ASN A 5 0.44 -8.73 -11.40
C ASN A 5 -0.80 -8.31 -10.60
N VAL A 6 -1.66 -7.54 -11.24
CA VAL A 6 -2.99 -7.23 -10.74
C VAL A 6 -3.97 -7.89 -11.68
N SER A 7 -4.79 -8.81 -11.19
CA SER A 7 -5.72 -9.58 -12.03
C SER A 7 -7.10 -9.65 -11.40
N ASN A 8 -8.12 -9.54 -12.24
CA ASN A 8 -9.52 -9.69 -11.88
C ASN A 8 -10.05 -10.98 -12.50
N SER A 9 -10.15 -12.05 -11.71
CA SER A 9 -10.69 -13.34 -12.17
C SER A 9 -12.23 -13.42 -12.15
N GLY A 10 -12.91 -12.36 -11.70
CA GLY A 10 -14.36 -12.24 -11.75
C GLY A 10 -14.89 -11.76 -13.10
N ASP A 11 -16.22 -11.64 -13.20
CA ASP A 11 -16.91 -11.22 -14.43
C ASP A 11 -17.20 -9.70 -14.48
N ASP A 12 -17.27 -9.05 -13.32
CA ASP A 12 -17.61 -7.63 -13.19
C ASP A 12 -16.35 -6.74 -13.15
N THR A 13 -16.47 -5.52 -13.67
CA THR A 13 -15.43 -4.50 -13.55
C THR A 13 -15.26 -4.06 -12.09
N ILE A 14 -14.02 -4.11 -11.60
CA ILE A 14 -13.64 -3.50 -10.32
C ILE A 14 -13.13 -2.10 -10.60
N LYS A 15 -13.65 -1.11 -9.88
CA LYS A 15 -13.30 0.30 -10.06
C LYS A 15 -12.35 0.77 -9.00
N ASP A 16 -11.64 1.86 -9.29
CA ASP A 16 -10.82 2.58 -8.31
C ASP A 16 -9.83 1.68 -7.54
N ILE A 17 -9.29 0.65 -8.21
CA ILE A 17 -8.30 -0.26 -7.63
C ILE A 17 -7.05 0.54 -7.32
N GLN A 18 -6.62 0.49 -6.07
CA GLN A 18 -5.46 1.22 -5.58
C GLN A 18 -4.30 0.24 -5.35
N PRO A 19 -3.24 0.28 -6.18
CA PRO A 19 -2.09 -0.60 -6.00
C PRO A 19 -1.03 0.05 -5.10
N PHE A 20 -0.39 -0.77 -4.29
CA PHE A 20 0.67 -0.44 -3.35
C PHE A 20 1.83 -1.42 -3.50
N VAL A 21 3.05 -0.93 -3.34
CA VAL A 21 4.25 -1.78 -3.25
C VAL A 21 5.15 -1.31 -2.12
N GLY A 22 5.89 -2.23 -1.53
CA GLY A 22 6.89 -1.94 -0.52
C GLY A 22 8.05 -2.92 -0.56
N VAL A 23 9.16 -2.53 0.05
CA VAL A 23 10.30 -3.40 0.28
C VAL A 23 10.83 -3.20 1.68
N GLY A 24 11.38 -4.25 2.29
CA GLY A 24 12.15 -4.17 3.50
C GLY A 24 13.33 -5.13 3.44
N ALA A 25 14.32 -4.90 4.29
CA ALA A 25 15.48 -5.77 4.44
C ALA A 25 15.94 -5.77 5.90
N VAL A 26 16.31 -6.93 6.42
CA VAL A 26 16.79 -7.12 7.80
C VAL A 26 17.96 -8.11 7.81
N ASP A 27 18.79 -8.08 8.84
CA ASP A 27 19.78 -9.14 9.04
C ASP A 27 19.12 -10.51 9.29
N TRP A 28 19.92 -11.57 9.21
CA TRP A 28 19.45 -12.95 9.38
C TRP A 28 18.94 -13.27 10.78
N ASP A 29 19.35 -12.47 11.78
CA ASP A 29 18.91 -12.59 13.17
C ASP A 29 17.67 -11.74 13.47
N PHE A 30 17.19 -10.95 12.50
CA PHE A 30 16.04 -10.03 12.60
C PHE A 30 16.22 -8.94 13.68
N GLU A 31 17.46 -8.55 13.98
CA GLU A 31 17.80 -7.53 14.98
C GLU A 31 18.10 -6.16 14.35
N THR A 32 18.62 -6.15 13.12
CA THR A 32 19.01 -4.93 12.41
C THR A 32 18.12 -4.70 11.20
N ASP A 33 17.50 -3.53 11.14
CA ASP A 33 16.70 -3.07 10.01
C ASP A 33 17.58 -2.31 8.99
N TYR A 34 17.49 -2.72 7.72
CA TYR A 34 18.15 -2.11 6.57
C TYR A 34 17.15 -1.58 5.54
N SER A 35 15.88 -1.42 5.92
CA SER A 35 14.80 -1.03 4.98
C SER A 35 15.09 0.34 4.34
N ASP A 36 15.63 1.31 5.09
CA ASP A 36 16.08 2.61 4.57
C ASP A 36 17.15 2.53 3.46
N LEU A 37 17.83 1.38 3.31
CA LEU A 37 18.89 1.14 2.33
C LEU A 37 18.42 0.33 1.12
N VAL A 38 17.12 0.04 1.02
CA VAL A 38 16.51 -0.63 -0.13
C VAL A 38 15.39 0.23 -0.73
N THR A 39 15.20 0.14 -2.04
CA THR A 39 14.17 0.92 -2.74
C THR A 39 13.52 0.09 -3.84
N VAL A 40 12.19 0.02 -3.85
CA VAL A 40 11.46 -0.51 -5.02
C VAL A 40 11.51 0.48 -6.16
N GLN A 41 11.86 0.00 -7.35
CA GLN A 41 11.78 0.76 -8.58
C GLN A 41 10.82 0.10 -9.56
N VAL A 42 10.07 0.92 -10.28
CA VAL A 42 9.18 0.50 -11.37
C VAL A 42 9.80 0.85 -12.72
N LYS A 43 9.59 0.00 -13.71
CA LYS A 43 10.00 0.30 -15.09
C LYS A 43 8.96 1.17 -15.78
N GLN A 44 9.34 2.41 -16.12
CA GLN A 44 8.50 3.39 -16.82
C GLN A 44 9.25 3.93 -18.05
N GLY A 45 8.66 3.81 -19.24
CA GLY A 45 9.27 4.33 -20.47
C GLY A 45 10.66 3.76 -20.80
N GLY A 46 10.97 2.54 -20.32
CA GLY A 46 12.28 1.91 -20.47
C GLY A 46 13.30 2.30 -19.39
N ALA A 47 13.01 3.32 -18.58
CA ALA A 47 13.82 3.72 -17.44
C ALA A 47 13.28 3.09 -16.14
N TRP A 48 14.13 3.03 -15.12
CA TRP A 48 13.74 2.63 -13.77
C TRP A 48 13.56 3.86 -12.91
N VAL A 49 12.42 3.97 -12.25
CA VAL A 49 12.04 5.11 -11.42
C VAL A 49 11.75 4.61 -10.02
N ASP A 50 12.25 5.32 -9.01
CA ASP A 50 11.94 5.02 -7.60
C ASP A 50 10.44 5.17 -7.36
N VAL A 51 9.82 4.18 -6.71
CA VAL A 51 8.43 4.29 -6.27
C VAL A 51 8.42 5.20 -5.02
N ALA A 52 7.58 6.23 -5.04
CA ALA A 52 7.62 7.32 -4.06
C ALA A 52 7.38 6.84 -2.63
N THR A 53 8.24 7.29 -1.71
CA THR A 53 8.32 6.91 -0.29
C THR A 53 7.25 7.54 0.61
N GLN A 54 6.12 7.94 0.04
CA GLN A 54 5.05 8.60 0.80
C GLN A 54 4.44 7.70 1.89
N PHE A 55 4.75 6.40 1.87
CA PHE A 55 4.41 5.40 2.89
C PHE A 55 5.64 4.64 3.44
N GLY A 56 6.81 5.28 3.56
CA GLY A 56 8.06 4.62 3.96
C GLY A 56 8.79 4.01 2.77
N GLU A 57 9.36 2.81 2.91
CA GLU A 57 10.10 2.05 1.88
C GLU A 57 9.20 1.47 0.77
N GLY A 58 8.03 2.07 0.60
CA GLY A 58 7.02 1.72 -0.37
C GLY A 58 6.21 2.94 -0.82
N GLY A 59 5.34 2.70 -1.79
CA GLY A 59 4.46 3.72 -2.35
C GLY A 59 3.26 3.15 -3.06
N SER A 60 2.41 4.06 -3.54
CA SER A 60 1.19 3.73 -4.25
C SER A 60 1.30 4.13 -5.73
N PHE A 61 0.64 3.36 -6.59
CA PHE A 61 0.46 3.71 -7.99
C PHE A 61 -0.83 4.53 -8.18
N ASN A 62 -1.10 5.01 -9.39
CA ASN A 62 -2.41 5.62 -9.66
C ASN A 62 -3.51 4.56 -9.58
N ALA A 63 -4.67 4.95 -9.07
CA ALA A 63 -5.85 4.10 -9.12
C ALA A 63 -6.30 3.86 -10.57
N PHE A 64 -6.91 2.71 -10.83
CA PHE A 64 -7.45 2.34 -12.14
C PHE A 64 -8.64 1.37 -12.02
N ASP A 65 -9.41 1.27 -13.09
CA ASP A 65 -10.48 0.27 -13.24
C ASP A 65 -9.95 -0.96 -13.98
N LEU A 66 -10.41 -2.15 -13.61
CA LEU A 66 -10.03 -3.41 -14.23
C LEU A 66 -11.28 -4.23 -14.54
N ASP A 67 -11.51 -4.51 -15.83
CA ASP A 67 -12.63 -5.33 -16.28
C ASP A 67 -12.49 -6.79 -15.84
N GLY A 68 -13.60 -7.52 -15.85
CA GLY A 68 -13.62 -8.95 -15.54
C GLY A 68 -12.76 -9.75 -16.52
N GLY A 69 -11.89 -10.61 -16.00
CA GLY A 69 -10.94 -11.43 -16.77
C GLY A 69 -9.65 -10.70 -17.19
N ASP A 70 -9.53 -9.39 -16.95
CA ASP A 70 -8.36 -8.62 -17.35
C ASP A 70 -7.22 -8.66 -16.32
N SER A 71 -6.01 -8.33 -16.80
CA SER A 71 -4.82 -8.24 -15.96
C SER A 71 -3.86 -7.14 -16.40
N LEU A 72 -3.14 -6.61 -15.43
CA LEU A 72 -2.06 -5.63 -15.56
C LEU A 72 -0.80 -6.19 -14.89
N SER A 73 0.38 -5.86 -15.43
CA SER A 73 1.65 -6.27 -14.83
C SER A 73 2.66 -5.11 -14.73
N TYR A 74 3.12 -4.84 -13.51
CA TYR A 74 4.21 -3.92 -13.24
C TYR A 74 5.55 -4.65 -13.26
N GLN A 75 6.52 -4.13 -14.02
CA GLN A 75 7.91 -4.58 -13.95
C GLN A 75 8.63 -3.86 -12.82
N LEU A 76 9.06 -4.62 -11.81
CA LEU A 76 9.68 -4.10 -10.59
C LEU A 76 11.12 -4.60 -10.44
N ARG A 77 11.92 -3.84 -9.70
CA ARG A 77 13.21 -4.28 -9.17
C ARG A 77 13.47 -3.64 -7.82
N VAL A 78 14.38 -4.25 -7.06
CA VAL A 78 14.91 -3.64 -5.84
C VAL A 78 16.28 -3.04 -6.17
N LYS A 79 16.46 -1.76 -5.83
CA LYS A 79 17.76 -1.10 -5.75
C LYS A 79 18.23 -1.29 -4.30
N VAL A 80 19.43 -1.83 -4.12
CA VAL A 80 20.02 -2.11 -2.81
C VAL A 80 21.27 -1.26 -2.66
N ASP A 81 21.39 -0.54 -1.56
CA ASP A 81 22.60 0.21 -1.25
C ASP A 81 23.79 -0.74 -1.01
N ARG A 82 24.99 -0.29 -1.35
CA ARG A 82 26.22 -1.08 -1.16
C ARG A 82 26.51 -1.36 0.31
N GLU A 83 26.00 -0.52 1.21
CA GLU A 83 26.16 -0.66 2.66
C GLU A 83 25.38 -1.82 3.26
N VAL A 84 24.36 -2.34 2.57
CA VAL A 84 23.59 -3.50 3.05
C VAL A 84 24.50 -4.74 3.03
N PRO A 85 24.71 -5.40 4.19
CA PRO A 85 25.49 -6.63 4.26
C PRO A 85 24.68 -7.81 3.70
N SER A 86 25.07 -9.04 4.05
CA SER A 86 24.17 -10.18 3.82
C SER A 86 22.92 -10.01 4.67
N ALA A 87 21.76 -10.03 4.03
CA ALA A 87 20.48 -9.75 4.65
C ALA A 87 19.36 -10.54 3.95
N VAL A 88 18.25 -10.70 4.65
CA VAL A 88 17.00 -11.20 4.07
C VAL A 88 16.07 -10.03 3.79
N GLY A 89 15.46 -10.03 2.61
CA GLY A 89 14.56 -8.99 2.18
C GLY A 89 13.19 -9.53 1.78
N ILE A 90 12.20 -8.65 1.87
CA ILE A 90 10.83 -8.89 1.46
C ILE A 90 10.40 -7.75 0.53
N ALA A 91 9.76 -8.08 -0.58
CA ALA A 91 9.05 -7.15 -1.43
C ALA A 91 7.58 -7.55 -1.48
N ILE A 92 6.70 -6.58 -1.30
CA ILE A 92 5.25 -6.78 -1.26
C ILE A 92 4.62 -5.92 -2.35
N GLY A 93 3.63 -6.47 -3.04
CA GLY A 93 2.72 -5.74 -3.93
C GLY A 93 1.29 -6.12 -3.60
N LEU A 94 0.45 -5.14 -3.29
CA LEU A 94 -0.96 -5.33 -2.98
C LEU A 94 -1.78 -4.45 -3.90
N ALA A 95 -2.90 -4.96 -4.38
CA ALA A 95 -3.88 -4.16 -5.10
C ALA A 95 -5.24 -4.50 -4.55
N GLU A 96 -5.91 -3.47 -4.04
CA GLU A 96 -7.17 -3.62 -3.36
C GLU A 96 -8.14 -2.50 -3.77
N TYR A 97 -9.41 -2.80 -3.60
CA TYR A 97 -10.50 -1.84 -3.62
C TYR A 97 -11.35 -2.08 -2.37
N SER A 98 -11.72 -1.03 -1.65
CA SER A 98 -12.68 -1.15 -0.55
C SER A 98 -13.55 0.10 -0.45
N ASP A 99 -14.85 -0.11 -0.36
CA ASP A 99 -15.86 0.92 -0.12
C ASP A 99 -16.84 0.49 0.99
N ASP A 100 -17.92 1.24 1.15
CA ASP A 100 -18.99 0.94 2.12
C ASP A 100 -19.83 -0.30 1.75
N LYS A 101 -19.67 -0.83 0.53
CA LYS A 101 -20.45 -1.95 -0.02
C LYS A 101 -19.65 -3.24 -0.13
N GLY A 102 -18.31 -3.18 -0.08
CA GLY A 102 -17.48 -4.36 -0.13
C GLY A 102 -15.98 -4.09 -0.17
N CYS A 103 -15.23 -5.19 -0.26
CA CYS A 103 -13.79 -5.19 -0.43
C CYS A 103 -13.42 -6.24 -1.49
N TRP A 104 -12.41 -5.93 -2.28
CA TRP A 104 -11.81 -6.80 -3.28
C TRP A 104 -10.29 -6.71 -3.18
N VAL A 105 -9.61 -7.84 -3.34
CA VAL A 105 -8.15 -7.93 -3.37
C VAL A 105 -7.76 -8.71 -4.62
N SER A 106 -6.71 -8.25 -5.28
CA SER A 106 -6.19 -8.87 -6.50
C SER A 106 -5.82 -10.33 -6.29
N ASP A 107 -6.14 -11.13 -7.31
CA ASP A 107 -5.64 -12.49 -7.43
C ASP A 107 -4.20 -12.44 -7.93
N ASP A 108 -3.27 -13.01 -7.15
CA ASP A 108 -1.86 -13.16 -7.49
C ASP A 108 -1.34 -14.46 -6.87
N GLU A 109 -0.63 -15.27 -7.65
CA GLU A 109 -0.13 -16.59 -7.22
C GLU A 109 0.78 -16.51 -5.98
N ASN A 110 1.42 -15.35 -5.76
CA ASN A 110 2.38 -15.11 -4.67
C ASN A 110 1.73 -14.35 -3.51
N ALA A 111 0.42 -14.10 -3.58
CA ALA A 111 -0.28 -13.17 -2.70
C ALA A 111 0.44 -11.81 -2.61
N GLY A 112 1.13 -11.42 -3.68
CA GLY A 112 1.91 -10.20 -3.70
C GLY A 112 3.25 -10.24 -2.99
N ILE A 113 3.69 -11.37 -2.42
CA ILE A 113 4.87 -11.42 -1.54
C ILE A 113 6.06 -12.13 -2.20
N TYR A 114 7.22 -11.50 -2.14
CA TYR A 114 8.48 -12.02 -2.65
C TYR A 114 9.58 -11.90 -1.60
N TYR A 115 10.23 -13.01 -1.27
CA TYR A 115 11.43 -13.00 -0.45
C TYR A 115 12.67 -13.00 -1.34
N PHE A 116 13.71 -12.32 -0.90
CA PHE A 116 15.02 -12.30 -1.57
C PHE A 116 16.15 -12.28 -0.55
N GLU A 117 17.32 -12.73 -0.98
CA GLU A 117 18.56 -12.58 -0.25
C GLU A 117 19.33 -11.40 -0.83
N VAL A 118 19.84 -10.54 0.05
CA VAL A 118 20.86 -9.55 -0.30
C VAL A 118 22.21 -10.20 -0.12
N LEU A 119 23.01 -10.21 -1.18
CA LEU A 119 24.38 -10.67 -1.12
C LEU A 119 25.33 -9.51 -0.81
N PRO A 120 26.40 -9.73 -0.03
CA PRO A 120 27.42 -8.73 0.21
C PRO A 120 27.97 -8.14 -1.08
N ALA A 121 28.30 -6.85 -1.04
CA ALA A 121 28.80 -6.14 -2.22
C ALA A 121 30.08 -6.78 -2.80
N GLY A 122 30.03 -7.19 -4.06
CA GLY A 122 31.15 -7.85 -4.75
C GLY A 122 31.07 -9.38 -4.76
N SER A 123 30.07 -9.97 -4.12
CA SER A 123 29.73 -11.38 -4.29
C SER A 123 29.23 -11.69 -5.71
N ASP A 124 29.47 -12.91 -6.18
CA ASP A 124 28.91 -13.42 -7.43
C ASP A 124 27.50 -13.99 -7.17
N PRO A 125 26.43 -13.38 -7.73
CA PRO A 125 25.07 -13.90 -7.57
C PRO A 125 24.82 -15.15 -8.43
N GLY A 126 25.78 -15.59 -9.24
CA GLY A 126 25.60 -16.65 -10.21
C GLY A 126 24.50 -16.30 -11.23
N LYS A 127 23.67 -17.29 -11.55
CA LYS A 127 22.46 -17.10 -12.36
C LYS A 127 21.23 -17.31 -11.47
N PRO A 128 20.67 -16.24 -10.88
CA PRO A 128 19.44 -16.37 -10.13
C PRO A 128 18.33 -16.88 -11.06
N ASN A 129 17.52 -17.82 -10.56
CA ASN A 129 16.31 -18.24 -11.26
C ASN A 129 15.29 -17.09 -11.28
N ASP A 130 14.30 -17.18 -12.18
CA ASP A 130 13.14 -16.31 -12.10
C ASP A 130 12.47 -16.44 -10.73
N ALA A 131 12.00 -15.31 -10.18
CA ALA A 131 11.23 -15.30 -8.95
C ALA A 131 9.98 -16.18 -9.14
N LYS A 132 9.87 -17.23 -8.33
CA LYS A 132 8.73 -18.14 -8.34
C LYS A 132 7.84 -17.91 -7.11
N PRO A 133 6.56 -18.28 -7.19
CA PRO A 133 5.72 -18.40 -6.01
C PRO A 133 6.39 -19.13 -4.87
N GLN A 134 6.56 -18.42 -3.74
CA GLN A 134 6.98 -19.01 -2.49
C GLN A 134 5.73 -19.64 -1.87
N THR A 135 5.42 -20.88 -2.26
CA THR A 135 4.30 -21.65 -1.70
C THR A 135 4.68 -22.22 -0.34
N GLY A 136 4.80 -21.35 0.67
CA GLY A 136 4.93 -21.78 2.06
C GLY A 136 3.59 -22.30 2.60
N GLY A 137 3.54 -23.58 2.96
CA GLY A 137 2.64 -24.11 4.00
C GLY A 137 1.16 -23.69 3.99
N LYS A 138 0.52 -23.52 2.83
CA LYS A 138 -0.93 -23.30 2.75
C LYS A 138 -1.66 -24.61 3.04
N SER A 139 -1.67 -25.04 4.30
CA SER A 139 -2.66 -26.02 4.76
C SER A 139 -3.96 -25.27 5.05
N PRO A 140 -5.11 -25.72 4.52
CA PRO A 140 -6.41 -25.21 4.94
C PRO A 140 -6.49 -25.31 6.46
N ILE A 141 -6.92 -24.24 7.13
CA ILE A 141 -7.26 -24.31 8.55
C ILE A 141 -8.54 -25.14 8.63
N SER A 142 -8.41 -26.41 9.01
CA SER A 142 -9.52 -27.37 9.08
C SER A 142 -10.33 -27.25 10.38
N ASP A 143 -9.73 -26.68 11.42
CA ASP A 143 -10.33 -26.51 12.75
C ASP A 143 -10.47 -25.01 13.07
N VAL A 144 -11.44 -24.37 12.41
CA VAL A 144 -11.90 -23.04 12.84
C VAL A 144 -12.94 -23.28 13.94
N ASN A 145 -12.63 -22.88 15.17
CA ASN A 145 -13.63 -22.91 16.23
C ASN A 145 -14.79 -21.99 15.85
N ASP A 146 -16.02 -22.45 16.03
CA ASP A 146 -17.19 -21.59 15.97
C ASP A 146 -17.03 -20.52 17.05
N VAL A 147 -17.04 -19.26 16.64
CA VAL A 147 -16.90 -18.14 17.56
C VAL A 147 -18.30 -17.84 18.08
N ASP A 148 -18.52 -18.05 19.38
CA ASP A 148 -19.78 -17.70 20.03
C ASP A 148 -19.99 -16.19 19.92
N VAL A 149 -20.93 -15.77 19.08
CA VAL A 149 -21.25 -14.36 18.81
C VAL A 149 -22.19 -13.82 19.89
N ASP A 150 -21.86 -14.03 21.16
CA ASP A 150 -22.58 -13.45 22.31
C ASP A 150 -22.01 -12.08 22.73
N GLY A 151 -20.99 -11.60 22.01
CA GLY A 151 -20.46 -10.25 22.16
C GLY A 151 -21.39 -9.23 21.50
N GLN A 152 -21.97 -8.32 22.28
CA GLN A 152 -22.55 -7.10 21.73
C GLN A 152 -21.47 -6.37 20.94
N LEU A 153 -21.68 -6.20 19.63
CA LEU A 153 -20.88 -5.32 18.81
C LEU A 153 -20.77 -3.98 19.55
N ALA A 154 -19.55 -3.51 19.76
CA ALA A 154 -19.34 -2.18 20.32
C ALA A 154 -20.22 -1.21 19.52
N GLU A 155 -21.12 -0.53 20.22
CA GLU A 155 -21.89 0.58 19.69
C GLU A 155 -20.87 1.67 19.31
N THR A 156 -20.30 1.54 18.11
CA THR A 156 -19.59 2.65 17.48
C THR A 156 -20.70 3.62 17.12
N GLY A 157 -20.90 4.58 18.02
CA GLY A 157 -22.04 5.47 18.02
C GLY A 157 -22.21 6.18 16.68
N SER A 158 -23.02 5.61 15.79
CA SER A 158 -23.74 6.37 14.78
C SER A 158 -24.99 6.93 15.44
N SER A 159 -24.78 7.79 16.43
CA SER A 159 -25.82 8.72 16.82
C SER A 159 -25.89 9.76 15.70
N SER A 160 -26.92 9.67 14.86
CA SER A 160 -27.27 10.67 13.82
C SER A 160 -27.69 12.04 14.40
N ALA A 161 -27.11 12.46 15.52
CA ALA A 161 -27.18 13.81 16.05
C ALA A 161 -25.81 14.46 15.80
N LEU A 162 -25.65 15.08 14.63
CA LEU A 162 -24.47 15.88 14.28
C LEU A 162 -24.12 16.83 15.45
N PRO A 163 -22.98 16.68 16.14
CA PRO A 163 -22.43 17.79 16.88
C PRO A 163 -22.02 18.80 15.81
N VAL A 164 -22.69 19.96 15.78
CA VAL A 164 -22.23 21.11 15.00
C VAL A 164 -20.93 21.58 15.64
N LEU A 165 -19.82 20.93 15.28
CA LEU A 165 -18.48 21.42 15.55
C LEU A 165 -18.26 22.57 14.59
N GLY A 166 -18.42 23.79 15.11
CA GLY A 166 -18.04 25.01 14.40
C GLY A 166 -16.54 24.98 14.09
N LEU A 167 -16.18 24.71 12.83
CA LEU A 167 -14.82 24.81 12.33
C LEU A 167 -14.34 26.26 12.45
N VAL A 168 -13.55 26.53 13.47
CA VAL A 168 -12.71 27.73 13.55
C VAL A 168 -11.28 27.29 13.21
N GLY A 169 -10.92 27.36 11.94
CA GLY A 169 -9.57 27.04 11.47
C GLY A 169 -9.34 27.61 10.08
N GLY A 170 -8.61 28.72 9.99
CA GLY A 170 -8.18 29.31 8.72
C GLY A 170 -6.82 28.75 8.33
N PHE A 171 -6.72 28.17 7.13
CA PHE A 171 -5.44 27.78 6.55
C PHE A 171 -4.73 29.03 5.97
N ALA A 172 -3.45 29.18 6.29
CA ALA A 172 -2.56 30.15 5.63
C ALA A 172 -1.69 29.39 4.63
N VAL A 173 -1.82 29.71 3.34
CA VAL A 173 -0.93 29.19 2.30
C VAL A 173 0.10 30.28 1.99
N VAL A 174 1.37 29.98 2.26
CA VAL A 174 2.50 30.82 1.85
C VAL A 174 2.96 30.35 0.48
N ALA A 175 2.50 31.03 -0.57
CA ALA A 175 3.22 31.04 -1.85
C ALA A 175 4.30 32.13 -1.77
N GLY A 176 5.51 31.83 -2.24
CA GLY A 176 6.69 32.67 -2.08
C GLY A 176 6.53 34.14 -2.50
N THR A 177 7.36 34.98 -1.84
CA THR A 177 7.62 36.40 -2.11
C THR A 177 6.41 37.28 -2.46
N GLY A 178 5.56 37.50 -1.46
CA GLY A 178 5.09 38.86 -1.18
C GLY A 178 3.68 39.25 -1.60
N VAL A 179 2.64 38.59 -1.06
CA VAL A 179 1.38 39.22 -0.56
C VAL A 179 0.50 38.15 0.10
N VAL A 180 -0.05 38.42 1.29
CA VAL A 180 -1.04 37.56 1.96
C VAL A 180 -2.45 38.11 1.75
N PHE A 181 -3.34 37.32 1.13
CA PHE A 181 -4.76 37.62 1.04
C PHE A 181 -5.51 36.95 2.20
N ALA A 182 -6.05 37.74 3.13
CA ALA A 182 -6.94 37.26 4.18
C ALA A 182 -8.40 37.40 3.74
N VAL A 183 -9.13 36.27 3.62
CA VAL A 183 -10.57 36.29 3.29
C VAL A 183 -11.40 36.27 4.58
N LYS A 184 -12.04 37.39 4.91
CA LYS A 184 -12.92 37.53 6.09
C LYS A 184 -14.36 37.15 5.72
N ARG A 185 -14.85 35.98 6.14
CA ARG A 185 -16.27 35.61 5.95
C ARG A 185 -17.16 36.37 6.93
N ARG A 186 -18.25 36.95 6.41
CA ARG A 186 -19.23 37.79 7.13
C ARG A 186 -20.20 36.91 7.96
N LYS A 187 -20.39 37.22 9.26
CA LYS A 187 -21.33 36.56 10.18
C LYS A 187 -22.79 36.82 9.75
N GLY A 188 -23.61 35.77 9.65
CA GLY A 188 -25.07 35.82 9.57
C GLY A 188 -25.70 35.49 10.93
N ALA A 189 -26.78 36.19 11.27
CA ALA A 189 -27.38 36.28 12.59
C ALA A 189 -28.18 35.04 13.03
N THR A 190 -28.22 34.85 14.36
CA THR A 190 -29.05 33.95 15.15
C THR A 190 -30.55 34.28 15.07
N GLY A 191 -31.40 33.25 15.04
CA GLY A 191 -32.85 33.32 15.26
C GLY A 191 -33.35 32.07 15.97
N ALA A 192 -34.24 32.24 16.95
CA ALA A 192 -34.51 31.36 18.09
C ALA A 192 -35.77 30.47 18.00
N HIS A 193 -35.72 29.37 18.77
CA HIS A 193 -36.74 28.61 19.53
C HIS A 193 -38.25 28.63 19.20
N ALA A 194 -38.84 27.42 19.25
CA ALA A 194 -39.92 27.05 20.17
C ALA A 194 -39.54 25.75 20.89
#